data_AF-A0A8B6BRS8-F1
#
_entry.id   AF-A0A8B6BRS8-F1
#
_cell.length_a   1.000
_cell.length_b   1.000
_cell.length_c   1.000
_cell.angle_alpha   90.00
_cell.angle_beta   90.00
_cell.angle_gamma   90.00
#
_symmetry.space_group_name_H-M   'P 1'
#
loop_
_entity.id
_entity.type
_entity.pdbx_description
1 polymer ?
#
loop_
_entity_poly.entity_id
_entity_poly.type
_entity_poly.pdbx_seq_one_letter_code
_entity_poly.pdbx_strand_id
1 'polypeptide(L)'
;MAENLKVLASLEDSDEYMLLSLCKEEKGNFPDDIEILRRALRIPEKVVCSNRTTARGIDGLCMVLRRLAYPCRLEDLEYIFGRSKTELSLIINEVLDYIHDNHCHLLSDFNMSWLSQECLERFAGAVFDRDGPLDSCWGFIDGTVRPICRPQENQRLVFNGHKRSHALKFQSIVTPNGIISNLFGPIEGRRHDAGMLRESDILAQMRVHMTTPQGRIFCIYGDPAYPVTDGYI
;
A
#
# COMPACT_ATOMS: atom_id res chain seq x y z
N MET A 1 27.24 -22.78 15.08
CA MET A 1 26.17 -23.62 14.46
C MET A 1 25.47 -24.57 15.45
N ALA A 2 26.07 -24.97 16.57
CA ALA A 2 25.44 -25.90 17.52
C ALA A 2 24.65 -25.23 18.67
N GLU A 3 24.86 -23.94 18.95
CA GLU A 3 24.13 -23.24 20.03
C GLU A 3 22.76 -22.70 19.61
N ASN A 4 22.55 -22.43 18.32
CA ASN A 4 21.24 -22.02 17.79
C ASN A 4 20.22 -23.17 17.76
N LEU A 5 20.64 -24.42 17.97
CA LEU A 5 19.72 -25.57 18.03
C LEU A 5 19.12 -25.81 19.42
N LYS A 6 19.74 -25.27 20.49
CA LYS A 6 19.25 -25.47 21.86
C LYS A 6 18.18 -24.47 22.29
N VAL A 7 18.15 -23.28 21.70
CA VAL A 7 17.11 -22.27 21.94
C VAL A 7 15.79 -22.63 21.24
N LEU A 8 15.84 -23.49 20.22
CA LEU A 8 14.66 -23.96 19.48
C LEU A 8 13.89 -25.08 20.19
N ALA A 9 14.44 -25.63 21.29
CA ALA A 9 13.84 -26.77 22.00
C ALA A 9 12.94 -26.37 23.19
N SER A 10 12.77 -25.06 23.46
CA SER A 10 12.02 -24.56 24.62
C SER A 10 10.88 -23.60 24.27
N LEU A 11 10.51 -23.47 23.00
CA LEU A 11 9.39 -22.63 22.55
C LEU A 11 8.21 -23.56 22.21
N GLU A 12 7.43 -23.93 23.23
CA GLU A 12 6.25 -24.81 23.08
C GLU A 12 5.00 -24.06 22.57
N ASP A 13 5.06 -22.74 22.38
CA ASP A 13 3.99 -21.98 21.72
C ASP A 13 4.27 -21.84 20.21
N SER A 14 3.48 -22.54 19.39
CA SER A 14 3.56 -22.50 17.93
C SER A 14 3.45 -21.09 17.34
N ASP A 15 2.85 -20.17 18.10
CA ASP A 15 2.61 -18.78 17.71
C ASP A 15 3.91 -17.98 17.74
N GLU A 16 4.68 -18.13 18.81
CA GLU A 16 5.94 -17.42 19.01
C GLU A 16 6.99 -17.89 17.99
N TYR A 17 7.03 -19.19 17.72
CA TYR A 17 7.93 -19.77 16.71
C TYR A 17 7.60 -19.32 15.28
N MET A 18 6.31 -19.25 14.92
CA MET A 18 5.86 -18.78 13.61
C MET A 18 6.20 -17.30 13.40
N LEU A 19 5.95 -16.46 14.41
CA LEU A 19 6.29 -15.03 14.40
C LEU A 19 7.81 -14.81 14.32
N LEU A 20 8.61 -15.56 15.08
CA LEU A 20 10.07 -15.53 15.02
C LEU A 20 10.61 -16.02 13.66
N SER A 21 9.95 -16.99 13.03
CA SER A 21 10.38 -17.54 11.73
C SER A 21 10.19 -16.57 10.56
N LEU A 22 9.23 -15.64 10.68
CA LEU A 22 8.99 -14.56 9.72
C LEU A 22 10.05 -13.45 9.80
N CYS A 23 10.79 -13.38 10.92
CA CYS A 23 11.51 -12.17 11.33
C CYS A 23 12.98 -12.40 11.67
N LYS A 24 13.64 -13.34 10.99
CA LYS A 24 15.06 -13.67 11.24
C LYS A 24 16.05 -12.49 11.13
N GLU A 25 15.63 -11.29 10.72
CA GLU A 25 16.53 -10.16 10.47
C GLU A 25 16.19 -8.83 11.18
N GLU A 26 15.09 -8.69 11.94
CA GLU A 26 14.69 -7.36 12.47
C GLU A 26 14.77 -7.21 14.01
N LYS A 27 15.37 -6.10 14.45
CA LYS A 27 15.62 -5.73 15.86
C LYS A 27 14.45 -4.93 16.47
N GLY A 28 13.24 -5.50 16.54
CA GLY A 28 12.04 -4.83 17.07
C GLY A 28 11.18 -5.72 17.99
N ASN A 29 10.23 -5.12 18.72
CA ASN A 29 9.24 -5.83 19.54
C ASN A 29 8.03 -6.28 18.69
N PHE A 30 8.35 -7.12 17.70
CA PHE A 30 7.48 -7.48 16.59
C PHE A 30 6.12 -8.10 16.96
N PRO A 31 5.99 -8.94 18.01
CA PRO A 31 4.69 -9.49 18.40
C PRO A 31 3.67 -8.41 18.80
N ASP A 32 4.13 -7.39 19.55
CA ASP A 32 3.27 -6.28 19.96
C ASP A 32 2.88 -5.40 18.77
N ASP A 33 3.81 -5.18 17.83
CA ASP A 33 3.55 -4.39 16.62
C ASP A 33 2.50 -5.04 15.72
N ILE A 34 2.53 -6.38 15.56
CA ILE A 34 1.50 -7.09 14.79
C ILE A 34 0.14 -6.95 15.46
N GLU A 35 0.07 -7.07 16.79
CA GLU A 35 -1.20 -6.97 17.48
C GLU A 35 -1.77 -5.54 17.45
N ILE A 36 -0.90 -4.53 17.54
CA ILE A 36 -1.28 -3.12 17.28
C ILE A 36 -1.85 -2.99 15.86
N LEU A 37 -1.16 -3.55 14.86
CA LEU A 37 -1.60 -3.50 13.47
C LEU A 37 -2.92 -4.24 13.26
N ARG A 38 -3.09 -5.43 13.84
CA ARG A 38 -4.34 -6.20 13.78
C ARG A 38 -5.51 -5.40 14.35
N ARG A 39 -5.31 -4.73 15.49
CA ARG A 39 -6.32 -3.87 16.11
C ARG A 39 -6.63 -2.64 15.26
N ALA A 40 -5.61 -1.99 14.71
CA ALA A 40 -5.77 -0.83 13.83
C ALA A 40 -6.55 -1.18 12.55
N LEU A 41 -6.21 -2.30 11.91
CA LEU A 41 -6.92 -2.84 10.75
C LEU A 41 -8.26 -3.50 11.10
N ARG A 42 -8.56 -3.66 12.39
CA ARG A 42 -9.77 -4.29 12.93
C ARG A 42 -9.99 -5.72 12.44
N ILE A 43 -8.92 -6.44 12.14
CA ILE A 43 -9.00 -7.82 11.63
C ILE A 43 -9.66 -8.70 12.71
N PRO A 44 -10.70 -9.49 12.35
CA PRO A 44 -11.41 -10.32 13.32
C PRO A 44 -10.49 -11.38 13.93
N GLU A 45 -10.79 -11.84 15.15
CA GLU A 45 -9.99 -12.90 15.80
C GLU A 45 -9.94 -14.20 14.98
N LYS A 46 -10.97 -14.44 14.16
CA LYS A 46 -11.07 -15.59 13.27
C LYS A 46 -11.52 -15.15 11.89
N VAL A 47 -10.80 -15.61 10.88
CA VAL A 47 -11.13 -15.44 9.46
C VAL A 47 -11.74 -16.74 8.97
N VAL A 48 -12.84 -16.63 8.22
CA VAL A 48 -13.57 -17.77 7.65
C VAL A 48 -13.71 -17.54 6.15
N CYS A 49 -13.04 -18.37 5.36
CA CYS A 49 -13.08 -18.29 3.91
C CYS A 49 -14.38 -18.89 3.34
N SER A 50 -14.67 -18.59 2.07
CA SER A 50 -15.83 -19.12 1.32
C SER A 50 -15.98 -20.65 1.35
N ASN A 51 -14.87 -21.40 1.36
CA ASN A 51 -14.87 -22.86 1.44
C ASN A 51 -14.91 -23.40 2.88
N ARG A 52 -15.14 -22.53 3.88
CA ARG A 52 -15.11 -22.81 5.32
C ARG A 52 -13.73 -23.13 5.90
N THR A 53 -12.64 -22.97 5.14
CA THR A 53 -11.29 -22.92 5.73
C THR A 53 -11.23 -21.77 6.73
N THR A 54 -10.58 -22.01 7.87
CA THR A 54 -10.46 -20.98 8.92
C THR A 54 -9.01 -20.77 9.34
N ALA A 55 -8.72 -19.55 9.74
CA ALA A 55 -7.45 -19.15 10.33
C ALA A 55 -7.70 -18.15 11.46
N ARG A 56 -6.76 -18.01 12.38
CA ARG A 56 -6.79 -16.90 13.33
C ARG A 56 -6.50 -15.61 12.56
N GLY A 57 -7.06 -14.50 13.02
CA GLY A 57 -6.84 -13.19 12.42
C GLY A 57 -5.37 -12.80 12.34
N ILE A 58 -4.62 -13.10 13.41
CA ILE A 58 -3.18 -12.82 13.47
C ILE A 58 -2.38 -13.65 12.46
N ASP A 59 -2.70 -14.94 12.30
CA ASP A 59 -2.06 -15.81 11.31
C ASP A 59 -2.36 -15.30 9.89
N GLY A 60 -3.63 -14.96 9.62
CA GLY A 60 -4.05 -14.41 8.34
C GLY A 60 -3.34 -13.10 8.01
N LEU A 61 -3.22 -12.18 8.98
CA LEU A 61 -2.45 -10.95 8.84
C LEU A 61 -0.96 -11.26 8.53
N CYS A 62 -0.34 -12.17 9.27
CA CYS A 62 1.06 -12.55 9.04
C CYS A 62 1.27 -13.16 7.65
N MET A 63 0.34 -13.99 7.18
CA MET A 63 0.38 -14.55 5.82
C MET A 63 0.33 -13.44 4.77
N VAL A 64 -0.53 -12.43 4.95
CA VAL A 64 -0.61 -11.26 4.05
C VAL A 64 0.68 -10.45 4.09
N LEU A 65 1.19 -10.09 5.28
CA LEU A 65 2.43 -9.32 5.42
C LEU A 65 3.61 -10.02 4.75
N ARG A 66 3.76 -11.33 5.00
CA ARG A 66 4.83 -12.11 4.37
C ARG A 66 4.64 -12.21 2.86
N ARG A 67 3.40 -12.35 2.38
CA ARG A 67 3.08 -12.40 0.95
C ARG A 67 3.43 -11.11 0.23
N LEU A 68 3.26 -9.96 0.88
CA LEU A 68 3.57 -8.64 0.32
C LEU A 68 5.07 -8.31 0.37
N ALA A 69 5.84 -8.96 1.25
CA ALA A 69 7.28 -8.83 1.31
C ALA A 69 7.96 -9.56 0.13
N TYR A 70 8.79 -8.85 -0.64
CA TYR A 70 9.55 -9.45 -1.74
C TYR A 70 10.92 -9.95 -1.26
N PRO A 71 11.41 -11.11 -1.74
CA PRO A 71 10.71 -12.10 -2.56
C PRO A 71 9.89 -13.08 -1.70
N CYS A 72 8.68 -13.43 -2.12
CA CYS A 72 7.86 -14.46 -1.48
C CYS A 72 6.99 -15.23 -2.50
N ARG A 73 7.17 -16.55 -2.57
CA ARG A 73 6.31 -17.49 -3.31
C ARG A 73 5.29 -18.13 -2.36
N LEU A 74 4.21 -18.70 -2.91
CA LEU A 74 3.25 -19.47 -2.08
C LEU A 74 3.89 -20.72 -1.48
N GLU A 75 4.88 -21.28 -2.17
CA GLU A 75 5.67 -22.42 -1.70
C GLU A 75 6.51 -22.10 -0.46
N ASP A 76 7.07 -20.88 -0.39
CA ASP A 76 7.80 -20.43 0.80
C ASP A 76 6.84 -20.34 2.01
N LEU A 77 5.62 -19.87 1.78
CA LEU A 77 4.58 -19.78 2.80
C LEU A 77 4.07 -21.15 3.26
N GLU A 78 3.99 -22.14 2.37
CA GLU A 78 3.60 -23.51 2.72
C GLU A 78 4.55 -24.11 3.74
N TYR A 79 5.86 -23.89 3.57
CA TYR A 79 6.87 -24.32 4.54
C TYR A 79 6.77 -23.57 5.89
N ILE A 80 6.49 -22.27 5.87
CA ILE A 80 6.44 -21.44 7.08
C ILE A 80 5.17 -21.69 7.90
N PHE A 81 4.02 -21.77 7.24
CA PHE A 81 2.71 -21.80 7.88
C PHE A 81 2.09 -23.20 7.95
N GLY A 82 2.70 -24.20 7.31
CA GLY A 82 2.24 -25.60 7.34
C GLY A 82 0.85 -25.81 6.72
N ARG A 83 0.43 -24.92 5.81
CA ARG A 83 -0.87 -24.96 5.12
C ARG A 83 -0.68 -25.13 3.63
N SER A 84 -1.61 -25.84 2.99
CA SER A 84 -1.56 -26.04 1.54
C SER A 84 -1.58 -24.71 0.79
N LYS A 85 -0.95 -24.65 -0.39
CA LYS A 85 -0.96 -23.44 -1.26
C LYS A 85 -2.37 -22.91 -1.52
N THR A 86 -3.36 -23.81 -1.65
CA THR A 86 -4.77 -23.46 -1.84
C THR A 86 -5.36 -22.75 -0.63
N GLU A 87 -5.18 -23.30 0.57
CA GLU A 87 -5.68 -22.68 1.80
C GLU A 87 -5.01 -21.33 2.06
N LEU A 88 -3.69 -21.25 1.85
CA LEU A 88 -2.95 -20.00 1.97
C LEU A 88 -3.51 -18.93 1.02
N SER A 89 -3.72 -19.27 -0.24
CA SER A 89 -4.29 -18.33 -1.21
C SER A 89 -5.69 -17.86 -0.78
N LEU A 90 -6.53 -18.74 -0.25
CA LEU A 90 -7.87 -18.38 0.21
C LEU A 90 -7.82 -17.43 1.41
N ILE A 91 -7.00 -17.75 2.41
CA ILE A 91 -6.87 -16.93 3.63
C ILE A 91 -6.28 -15.56 3.28
N ILE A 92 -5.22 -15.53 2.47
CA ILE A 92 -4.56 -14.28 2.05
C ILE A 92 -5.56 -13.36 1.33
N ASN A 93 -6.30 -13.90 0.36
CA ASN A 93 -7.28 -13.10 -0.38
C ASN A 93 -8.42 -12.63 0.53
N GLU A 94 -8.95 -13.50 1.41
CA GLU A 94 -10.01 -13.12 2.35
C GLU A 94 -9.58 -11.96 3.26
N VAL A 95 -8.34 -11.98 3.77
CA VAL A 95 -7.81 -10.89 4.61
C VAL A 95 -7.51 -9.64 3.78
N LEU A 96 -6.98 -9.77 2.56
CA LEU A 96 -6.75 -8.63 1.66
C LEU A 96 -8.06 -7.93 1.28
N ASP A 97 -9.09 -8.70 0.91
CA ASP A 97 -10.42 -8.20 0.57
C ASP A 97 -11.04 -7.51 1.80
N TYR A 98 -10.93 -8.12 2.99
CA TYR A 98 -11.37 -7.48 4.23
C TYR A 98 -10.68 -6.14 4.47
N ILE A 99 -9.35 -6.07 4.34
CA ILE A 99 -8.60 -4.82 4.52
C ILE A 99 -9.05 -3.79 3.49
N HIS A 100 -9.15 -4.18 2.22
CA HIS A 100 -9.57 -3.30 1.15
C HIS A 100 -10.98 -2.75 1.39
N ASP A 101 -11.96 -3.60 1.65
CA ASP A 101 -13.37 -3.19 1.79
C ASP A 101 -13.58 -2.26 2.98
N ASN A 102 -12.79 -2.42 4.04
CA ASN A 102 -12.90 -1.59 5.23
C ASN A 102 -12.04 -0.32 5.18
N HIS A 103 -10.93 -0.30 4.43
CA HIS A 103 -9.90 0.75 4.53
C HIS A 103 -9.48 1.38 3.20
N CYS A 104 -10.03 0.97 2.06
CA CYS A 104 -9.70 1.57 0.76
C CYS A 104 -9.99 3.08 0.70
N HIS A 105 -10.99 3.54 1.47
CA HIS A 105 -11.35 4.94 1.60
C HIS A 105 -10.21 5.83 2.10
N LEU A 106 -9.24 5.27 2.84
CA LEU A 106 -8.04 5.97 3.32
C LEU A 106 -7.06 6.31 2.17
N LEU A 107 -7.24 5.71 1.00
CA LEU A 107 -6.43 5.95 -0.18
C LEU A 107 -7.19 6.66 -1.30
N SER A 108 -8.52 6.80 -1.20
CA SER A 108 -9.34 7.39 -2.26
C SER A 108 -9.78 8.83 -2.00
N ASP A 109 -9.63 9.32 -0.76
CA ASP A 109 -10.08 10.66 -0.32
C ASP A 109 -9.00 11.34 0.55
N PHE A 110 -8.92 12.66 0.49
CA PHE A 110 -8.05 13.49 1.34
C PHE A 110 -8.67 13.83 2.70
N ASN A 111 -9.92 13.44 2.98
CA ASN A 111 -10.59 13.64 4.27
C ASN A 111 -10.02 12.74 5.38
N MET A 112 -8.74 12.93 5.70
CA MET A 112 -8.00 12.19 6.71
C MET A 112 -7.52 13.12 7.80
N SER A 113 -7.73 12.73 9.06
CA SER A 113 -7.35 13.54 10.23
C SER A 113 -5.86 13.87 10.31
N TRP A 114 -5.00 13.00 9.78
CA TRP A 114 -3.55 13.21 9.76
C TRP A 114 -3.10 14.19 8.66
N LEU A 115 -3.93 14.42 7.64
CA LEU A 115 -3.66 15.36 6.54
C LEU A 115 -4.37 16.70 6.80
N SER A 116 -4.20 17.24 8.01
CA SER A 116 -4.76 18.53 8.42
C SER A 116 -4.01 19.71 7.78
N GLN A 117 -4.59 20.91 7.84
CA GLN A 117 -3.94 22.13 7.34
C GLN A 117 -2.56 22.36 8.00
N GLU A 118 -2.42 22.11 9.29
CA GLU A 118 -1.14 22.21 9.99
C GLU A 118 -0.11 21.23 9.42
N CYS A 119 -0.52 20.00 9.13
CA CYS A 119 0.35 19.02 8.48
C CYS A 119 0.74 19.43 7.06
N LEU A 120 -0.19 19.97 6.27
CA LEU A 120 0.08 20.49 4.93
C LEU A 120 1.11 21.63 4.96
N GLU A 121 1.00 22.56 5.92
CA GLU A 121 1.97 23.63 6.12
C GLU A 121 3.35 23.08 6.50
N ARG A 122 3.40 22.07 7.37
CA ARG A 122 4.66 21.39 7.73
C ARG A 122 5.29 20.66 6.55
N PHE A 123 4.49 19.99 5.73
CA PHE A 123 4.97 19.34 4.52
C PHE A 123 5.49 20.36 3.51
N ALA A 124 4.75 21.44 3.26
CA ALA A 124 5.15 22.50 2.36
C ALA A 124 6.44 23.21 2.81
N GLY A 125 6.56 23.52 4.10
CA GLY A 125 7.79 24.06 4.68
C GLY A 125 8.97 23.11 4.50
N ALA A 126 8.79 21.82 4.78
CA ALA A 126 9.86 20.82 4.62
C ALA A 126 10.33 20.66 3.16
N VAL A 127 9.43 20.81 2.19
CA VAL A 127 9.78 20.80 0.76
C VAL A 127 10.53 22.08 0.37
N PHE A 128 10.04 23.24 0.81
CA PHE A 128 10.68 24.53 0.54
C PHE A 128 12.09 24.63 1.14
N ASP A 129 12.27 24.15 2.37
CA ASP A 129 13.57 24.08 3.07
C ASP A 129 14.60 23.18 2.34
N ARG A 130 14.15 22.36 1.40
CA ARG A 130 14.97 21.51 0.53
C ARG A 130 15.06 22.05 -0.89
N ASP A 131 15.06 23.37 -1.03
CA ASP A 131 15.16 24.11 -2.29
C ASP A 131 13.97 23.88 -3.24
N GLY A 132 12.80 23.53 -2.68
CA GLY A 132 11.56 23.48 -3.44
C GLY A 132 11.18 24.87 -3.96
N PRO A 133 10.84 25.04 -5.25
CA PRO A 133 10.57 26.37 -5.82
C PRO A 133 9.27 27.03 -5.31
N LEU A 134 8.34 26.27 -4.73
CA LEU A 134 7.07 26.75 -4.21
C LEU A 134 6.98 26.48 -2.69
N ASP A 135 6.55 27.48 -1.93
CA ASP A 135 6.37 27.41 -0.48
C ASP A 135 5.07 26.70 -0.05
N SER A 136 4.28 26.23 -1.02
CA SER A 136 2.97 25.61 -0.85
C SER A 136 2.92 24.15 -1.29
N CYS A 137 4.03 23.57 -1.75
CA CYS A 137 4.07 22.21 -2.27
C CYS A 137 4.10 21.15 -1.15
N TRP A 138 3.01 20.41 -0.96
CA TRP A 138 2.87 19.47 0.16
C TRP A 138 3.06 17.99 -0.22
N GLY A 139 3.14 17.66 -1.50
CA GLY A 139 3.17 16.27 -1.95
C GLY A 139 3.66 16.11 -3.38
N PHE A 140 3.84 14.86 -3.79
CA PHE A 140 4.40 14.49 -5.09
C PHE A 140 3.51 13.47 -5.77
N ILE A 141 3.06 13.76 -7.00
CA ILE A 141 2.25 12.86 -7.81
C ILE A 141 3.11 12.16 -8.85
N ASP A 142 2.96 10.84 -8.96
CA ASP A 142 3.64 10.06 -9.99
C ASP A 142 2.79 8.89 -10.50
N GLY A 143 2.98 8.57 -11.77
CA GLY A 143 2.37 7.43 -12.45
C GLY A 143 3.29 6.21 -12.43
N THR A 144 2.90 5.15 -11.73
CA THR A 144 3.68 3.90 -11.68
C THR A 144 3.12 2.84 -12.61
N VAL A 145 3.98 2.29 -13.48
CA VAL A 145 3.67 1.11 -14.30
C VAL A 145 4.05 -0.15 -13.54
N ARG A 146 3.08 -1.07 -13.35
CA ARG A 146 3.26 -2.37 -12.72
C ARG A 146 3.17 -3.50 -13.77
N PRO A 147 4.30 -4.14 -14.13
CA PRO A 147 4.30 -5.26 -15.07
C PRO A 147 3.44 -6.41 -14.58
N ILE A 148 2.72 -7.05 -15.50
CA ILE A 148 1.94 -8.25 -15.25
C ILE A 148 2.32 -9.34 -16.27
N CYS A 149 1.99 -10.58 -15.94
CA CYS A 149 2.02 -11.67 -16.92
C CYS A 149 1.09 -11.35 -18.09
N ARG A 150 1.41 -11.86 -19.28
CA ARG A 150 0.54 -11.73 -20.46
C ARG A 150 -0.82 -12.37 -20.16
N PRO A 151 -1.93 -11.62 -20.12
CA PRO A 151 -3.23 -12.20 -19.86
C PRO A 151 -3.69 -13.03 -21.06
N GLN A 152 -4.64 -13.95 -20.87
CA GLN A 152 -5.24 -14.68 -21.99
C GLN A 152 -6.21 -13.78 -22.77
N GLU A 153 -7.03 -13.01 -22.05
CA GLU A 153 -8.00 -12.07 -22.60
C GLU A 153 -7.49 -10.63 -22.50
N ASN A 154 -8.06 -9.72 -23.30
CA ASN A 154 -7.80 -8.27 -23.19
C ASN A 154 -6.32 -7.84 -23.25
N GLN A 155 -5.46 -8.66 -23.86
CA GLN A 155 -4.02 -8.43 -23.98
C GLN A 155 -3.67 -7.05 -24.53
N ARG A 156 -4.38 -6.64 -25.59
CA ARG A 156 -4.16 -5.34 -26.24
C ARG A 156 -4.49 -4.16 -25.34
N LEU A 157 -5.41 -4.30 -24.39
CA LEU A 157 -5.81 -3.23 -23.48
C LEU A 157 -4.67 -2.90 -22.52
N VAL A 158 -4.06 -3.92 -21.93
CA VAL A 158 -3.01 -3.79 -20.90
C VAL A 158 -1.58 -3.80 -21.48
N PHE A 159 -1.41 -3.89 -22.79
CA PHE A 159 -0.09 -3.80 -23.42
C PHE A 159 0.40 -2.34 -23.43
N ASN A 160 1.49 -2.07 -22.72
CA ASN A 160 2.16 -0.77 -22.74
C ASN A 160 3.23 -0.77 -23.84
N GLY A 161 2.97 -0.02 -24.93
CA GLY A 161 3.87 0.06 -26.07
C GLY A 161 5.22 0.72 -25.76
N HIS A 162 5.26 1.66 -24.82
CA HIS A 162 6.50 2.35 -24.43
C HIS A 162 7.44 1.42 -23.64
N LYS A 163 6.92 0.65 -22.69
CA LYS A 163 7.68 -0.35 -21.92
C LYS A 163 7.81 -1.71 -22.61
N ARG A 164 7.06 -1.92 -23.70
CA ARG A 164 6.98 -3.18 -24.47
C ARG A 164 6.60 -4.40 -23.61
N SER A 165 5.75 -4.19 -22.62
CA SER A 165 5.29 -5.21 -21.67
C SER A 165 3.80 -5.08 -21.38
N HIS A 166 3.16 -6.16 -20.90
CA HIS A 166 1.82 -6.07 -20.32
C HIS A 166 1.93 -5.46 -18.93
N ALA A 167 1.11 -4.47 -18.62
CA ALA A 167 1.18 -3.76 -17.36
C ALA A 167 -0.14 -3.09 -16.99
N LEU A 168 -0.33 -2.91 -15.69
CA LEU A 168 -1.32 -2.00 -15.13
C LEU A 168 -0.63 -0.70 -14.74
N LYS A 169 -1.38 0.39 -14.71
CA LYS A 169 -0.91 1.68 -14.24
C LYS A 169 -1.65 2.09 -12.98
N PHE A 170 -0.93 2.77 -12.11
CA PHE A 170 -1.41 3.38 -10.89
C PHE A 170 -0.89 4.80 -10.81
N GLN A 171 -1.60 5.66 -10.10
CA GLN A 171 -1.20 7.01 -9.79
C GLN A 171 -1.26 7.19 -8.29
N SER A 172 -0.23 7.77 -7.69
CA SER A 172 -0.22 8.01 -6.25
C SER A 172 0.30 9.39 -5.93
N ILE A 173 -0.23 9.98 -4.86
CA ILE A 173 0.37 11.13 -4.19
C ILE A 173 1.11 10.63 -2.96
N VAL A 174 2.39 10.99 -2.86
CA VAL A 174 3.25 10.68 -1.72
C VAL A 174 3.56 11.97 -0.97
N THR A 175 3.38 11.96 0.35
CA THR A 175 3.72 13.08 1.23
C THR A 175 5.20 13.03 1.66
N PRO A 176 5.82 14.14 2.12
CA PRO A 176 7.23 14.19 2.52
C PRO A 176 7.65 13.20 3.61
N ASN A 177 6.71 12.70 4.41
CA ASN A 177 6.96 11.65 5.40
C ASN A 177 6.94 10.21 4.80
N GLY A 178 6.80 10.07 3.48
CA GLY A 178 6.80 8.80 2.76
C GLY A 178 5.46 8.06 2.72
N ILE A 179 4.40 8.63 3.28
CA ILE A 179 3.06 8.02 3.27
C ILE A 179 2.36 8.32 1.94
N ILE A 180 1.64 7.33 1.41
CA ILE A 180 0.76 7.54 0.25
C ILE A 180 -0.54 8.16 0.76
N SER A 181 -0.84 9.39 0.35
CA SER A 181 -2.06 10.11 0.74
C SER A 181 -3.23 9.88 -0.21
N ASN A 182 -2.96 9.44 -1.44
CA ASN A 182 -3.99 9.06 -2.39
C ASN A 182 -3.43 8.05 -3.40
N LEU A 183 -4.25 7.09 -3.81
CA LEU A 183 -3.93 6.07 -4.80
C LEU A 183 -5.11 5.85 -5.75
N PHE A 184 -4.86 6.04 -7.04
CA PHE A 184 -5.80 5.77 -8.12
C PHE A 184 -5.30 4.65 -9.03
N GLY A 185 -6.23 3.83 -9.52
CA GLY A 185 -5.99 2.65 -10.35
C GLY A 185 -6.52 1.37 -9.69
N PRO A 186 -6.27 0.19 -10.29
CA PRO A 186 -5.51 -0.02 -11.52
C PRO A 186 -6.23 0.50 -12.77
N ILE A 187 -5.49 1.03 -13.72
CA ILE A 187 -5.99 1.32 -15.07
C ILE A 187 -5.12 0.66 -16.15
N GLU A 188 -5.58 0.70 -17.39
CA GLU A 188 -4.88 0.03 -18.48
C GLU A 188 -3.52 0.68 -18.76
N GLY A 189 -2.46 -0.13 -18.88
CA GLY A 189 -1.08 0.37 -18.93
C GLY A 189 -0.72 1.33 -20.06
N ARG A 190 -1.57 1.44 -21.10
CA ARG A 190 -1.42 2.37 -22.23
C ARG A 190 -1.84 3.81 -21.92
N ARG A 191 -2.56 4.05 -20.82
CA ARG A 191 -3.07 5.39 -20.46
C ARG A 191 -1.92 6.35 -20.13
N HIS A 192 -2.04 7.60 -20.56
CA HIS A 192 -1.09 8.67 -20.21
C HIS A 192 -1.41 9.23 -18.83
N ASP A 193 -0.39 9.79 -18.16
CA ASP A 193 -0.49 10.22 -16.77
C ASP A 193 -1.46 11.42 -16.62
N ALA A 194 -1.46 12.35 -17.58
CA ALA A 194 -2.51 13.37 -17.72
C ALA A 194 -3.94 12.80 -17.84
N GLY A 195 -4.08 11.64 -18.51
CA GLY A 195 -5.36 10.94 -18.62
C GLY A 195 -5.80 10.36 -17.27
N MET A 196 -4.85 9.79 -16.51
CA MET A 196 -5.11 9.28 -15.16
C MET A 196 -5.55 10.40 -14.23
N LEU A 197 -4.84 11.53 -14.26
CA LEU A 197 -5.16 12.69 -13.44
C LEU A 197 -6.62 13.14 -13.66
N ARG A 198 -7.05 13.22 -14.92
CA ARG A 198 -8.43 13.59 -15.26
C ARG A 198 -9.46 12.55 -14.80
N GLU A 199 -9.13 11.27 -14.86
CA GLU A 199 -10.03 10.17 -14.47
C GLU A 199 -10.05 9.94 -12.94
N SER A 200 -9.02 10.40 -12.22
CA SER A 200 -8.83 10.17 -10.77
C SER A 200 -9.65 11.09 -9.86
N ASP A 201 -10.18 12.19 -10.39
CA ASP A 201 -10.85 13.26 -9.63
C ASP A 201 -9.99 13.94 -8.53
N ILE A 202 -8.68 13.65 -8.49
CA ILE A 202 -7.74 14.20 -7.49
C ILE A 202 -7.78 15.72 -7.44
N LEU A 203 -7.81 16.40 -8.59
CA LEU A 203 -7.84 17.86 -8.63
C LEU A 203 -9.13 18.43 -8.04
N ALA A 204 -10.27 17.76 -8.20
CA ALA A 204 -11.53 18.21 -7.61
C ALA A 204 -11.48 18.04 -6.09
N GLN A 205 -10.97 16.90 -5.60
CA GLN A 205 -10.77 16.69 -4.17
C GLN A 205 -9.78 17.70 -3.57
N MET A 206 -8.68 17.99 -4.25
CA MET A 206 -7.70 18.99 -3.80
C MET A 206 -8.32 20.38 -3.71
N ARG A 207 -9.19 20.79 -4.63
CA ARG A 207 -9.88 22.08 -4.54
C ARG A 207 -10.69 22.22 -3.25
N VAL A 208 -11.28 21.12 -2.78
CA VAL A 208 -12.08 21.08 -1.55
C VAL A 208 -11.21 21.04 -0.30
N HIS A 209 -10.16 20.21 -0.30
CA HIS A 209 -9.39 19.90 0.92
C HIS A 209 -8.08 20.69 1.06
N MET A 210 -7.51 21.19 -0.03
CA MET A 210 -6.18 21.80 -0.11
C MET A 210 -6.23 23.32 -0.34
N THR A 211 -7.41 23.92 -0.11
CA THR A 211 -7.59 25.39 -0.15
C THR A 211 -7.96 25.89 1.23
N THR A 212 -7.18 26.83 1.77
CA THR A 212 -7.48 27.42 3.08
C THR A 212 -8.68 28.38 2.99
N PRO A 213 -9.37 28.69 4.11
CA PRO A 213 -10.41 29.71 4.13
C PRO A 213 -9.95 31.10 3.66
N GLN A 214 -8.65 31.38 3.76
CA GLN A 214 -8.02 32.62 3.30
C GLN A 214 -7.65 32.59 1.80
N GLY A 215 -7.95 31.49 1.10
CA GLY A 215 -7.70 31.32 -0.32
C GLY A 215 -6.29 30.85 -0.69
N ARG A 216 -5.47 30.40 0.29
CA ARG A 216 -4.16 29.81 -0.02
C ARG A 216 -4.38 28.41 -0.58
N ILE A 217 -3.75 28.13 -1.72
CA ILE A 217 -3.79 26.82 -2.37
C ILE A 217 -2.50 26.05 -2.04
N PHE A 218 -2.65 24.82 -1.56
CA PHE A 218 -1.55 23.87 -1.44
C PHE A 218 -1.44 23.03 -2.72
N CYS A 219 -0.24 23.00 -3.31
CA CYS A 219 0.03 22.34 -4.58
C CYS A 219 0.82 21.05 -4.39
N ILE A 220 0.94 20.26 -5.44
CA ILE A 220 1.80 19.07 -5.51
C ILE A 220 2.76 19.21 -6.69
N TYR A 221 3.90 18.55 -6.64
CA TYR A 221 4.75 18.41 -7.81
C TYR A 221 4.45 17.13 -8.57
N GLY A 222 4.34 17.25 -9.89
CA GLY A 222 4.32 16.13 -10.81
C GLY A 222 5.48 16.22 -11.80
N ASP A 223 5.75 15.11 -12.49
CA ASP A 223 6.64 15.14 -13.63
C ASP A 223 6.01 15.94 -14.81
N PRO A 224 6.78 16.22 -15.89
CA PRO A 224 6.25 16.96 -17.04
C PRO A 224 5.13 16.26 -17.81
N ALA A 225 4.79 15.01 -17.51
CA ALA A 225 3.65 14.33 -18.11
C ALA A 225 2.31 14.78 -17.51
N TYR A 226 2.33 15.48 -16.38
CA TYR A 226 1.18 16.13 -15.78
C TYR A 226 0.99 17.56 -16.30
N PRO A 227 -0.24 17.97 -16.65
CA PRO A 227 -0.51 19.34 -17.04
C PRO A 227 -0.42 20.27 -15.82
N VAL A 228 0.17 21.44 -16.01
CA VAL A 228 0.11 22.53 -15.03
C VAL A 228 -1.34 23.00 -14.93
N THR A 229 -1.92 22.97 -13.72
CA THR A 229 -3.37 23.19 -13.55
C THR A 229 -3.68 24.11 -12.38
N ASP A 230 -4.18 25.32 -12.65
CA ASP A 230 -4.74 26.30 -11.70
C ASP A 230 -4.02 26.45 -10.34
N GLY A 231 -2.69 26.25 -10.31
CA GLY A 231 -1.88 26.34 -9.09
C GLY A 231 -1.88 25.10 -8.19
N TYR A 232 -2.46 23.98 -8.62
CA TYR A 232 -2.46 22.71 -7.88
C TYR A 232 -1.33 21.76 -8.28
N ILE A 233 -0.87 21.79 -9.54
CA ILE A 233 0.25 21.01 -10.08
C ILE A 233 1.18 21.95 -10.83
#